data_AF-A0A1V6E4A0-F1
#
_entry.id   AF-A0A1V6E4A0-F1
#
_cell.length_a   1.000
_cell.length_b   1.000
_cell.length_c   1.000
_cell.angle_alpha   90.00
_cell.angle_beta   90.00
_cell.angle_gamma   90.00
#
_symmetry.space_group_name_H-M   'P 1'
#
loop_
_entity.id
_entity.type
_entity.pdbx_description
1 polymer ?
#
loop_
_entity_poly.entity_id
_entity_poly.type
_entity_poly.pdbx_seq_one_letter_code
_entity_poly.pdbx_strand_id
1 'polypeptide(L)'
;MYFTVFFYPMGTLGTILWSLPALYFAVAFCGEAEFRMARRDPGEVILDEFVVMPLCFLGWRALLPLAPAWAIFLAGFGLFRLYDITKPFGIKKLQDWPAGWGVVVDDLAAALATCATLHGIGAAWHYWR
;
A
#
# COMPACT_ATOMS: atom_id res chain seq x y z
N MET A 1 1.19 -13.51 -2.35
CA MET A 1 0.26 -14.62 -2.68
C MET A 1 -1.20 -14.16 -2.80
N TYR A 2 -1.74 -13.30 -1.92
CA TYR A 2 -3.13 -12.87 -2.06
C TYR A 2 -3.35 -11.94 -3.28
N PHE A 3 -2.46 -10.97 -3.51
CA PHE A 3 -2.56 -10.06 -4.65
C PHE A 3 -2.63 -10.84 -5.97
N THR A 4 -1.79 -11.86 -6.11
CA THR A 4 -1.73 -12.70 -7.31
C THR A 4 -3.01 -13.50 -7.57
N VAL A 5 -3.77 -13.84 -6.52
CA VAL A 5 -5.00 -14.61 -6.62
C VAL A 5 -6.21 -13.71 -6.90
N PHE A 6 -6.34 -12.61 -6.16
CA PHE A 6 -7.55 -11.77 -6.21
C PHE A 6 -7.42 -10.57 -7.15
N PHE A 7 -6.26 -9.91 -7.16
CA PHE A 7 -6.08 -8.61 -7.82
C PHE A 7 -5.35 -8.71 -9.18
N TYR A 8 -4.56 -9.76 -9.40
CA TYR A 8 -3.87 -9.98 -10.68
C TYR A 8 -4.77 -9.96 -11.92
N PRO A 9 -5.96 -10.61 -11.93
CA PRO A 9 -6.84 -10.53 -13.09
C PRO A 9 -7.53 -9.17 -13.21
N MET A 10 -7.62 -8.41 -12.12
CA MET A 10 -8.33 -7.13 -12.07
C MET A 10 -7.53 -6.01 -12.76
N GLY A 11 -8.25 -5.06 -13.35
CA GLY A 11 -7.68 -3.79 -13.79
C GLY A 11 -7.54 -2.80 -12.62
N THR A 12 -6.99 -1.61 -12.91
CA THR A 12 -6.83 -0.53 -11.91
C THR A 12 -8.15 -0.16 -11.24
N LEU A 13 -9.23 0.00 -12.02
CA LEU A 13 -10.54 0.33 -11.49
C LEU A 13 -11.08 -0.76 -10.54
N GLY A 14 -10.99 -2.03 -10.95
CA GLY A 14 -11.40 -3.15 -10.10
C GLY A 14 -10.60 -3.21 -8.80
N THR A 15 -9.28 -2.98 -8.88
CA THR A 15 -8.41 -2.93 -7.71
C THR A 15 -8.84 -1.84 -6.73
N ILE A 16 -9.13 -0.63 -7.22
CA ILE A 16 -9.62 0.47 -6.38
C ILE A 16 -10.96 0.11 -5.75
N LEU A 17 -11.93 -0.35 -6.56
CA LEU A 17 -13.29 -0.68 -6.09
C LEU A 17 -13.29 -1.73 -4.97
N TRP A 18 -12.41 -2.73 -5.05
CA TRP A 18 -12.29 -3.75 -4.00
C TRP A 18 -11.44 -3.29 -2.80
N SER A 19 -10.49 -2.39 -3.00
CA SER A 19 -9.65 -1.88 -1.91
C SER A 19 -10.38 -0.86 -1.03
N LEU A 20 -11.29 -0.05 -1.58
CA LEU A 20 -12.05 0.94 -0.81
C LEU A 20 -12.85 0.35 0.37
N PRO A 21 -13.70 -0.69 0.20
CA PRO A 21 -14.38 -1.29 1.33
C PRO A 21 -13.40 -1.98 2.29
N ALA A 22 -12.33 -2.59 1.78
CA ALA A 22 -11.29 -3.21 2.62
C ALA A 22 -10.60 -2.18 3.53
N LEU A 23 -10.27 -0.99 3.01
CA LEU A 23 -9.73 0.13 3.79
C LEU A 23 -10.70 0.58 4.88
N TYR A 24 -12.00 0.72 4.55
CA TYR A 24 -13.01 1.09 5.53
C TYR A 24 -13.11 0.07 6.67
N PHE A 25 -13.12 -1.24 6.35
CA PHE A 25 -13.11 -2.29 7.36
C PHE A 25 -11.79 -2.31 8.16
N ALA A 26 -10.64 -2.08 7.53
CA ALA A 26 -9.37 -2.00 8.22
C ALA A 26 -9.36 -0.87 9.25
N VAL A 27 -9.92 0.30 8.93
CA VAL A 27 -10.04 1.41 9.91
C VAL A 27 -10.84 0.98 11.13
N ALA A 28 -11.98 0.30 10.91
CA ALA A 28 -12.82 -0.18 12.00
C ALA A 28 -12.11 -1.22 12.88
N PHE A 29 -11.46 -2.21 12.26
CA PHE A 29 -10.79 -3.29 12.98
C PHE A 29 -9.50 -2.83 13.67
N CYS A 30 -8.68 -2.00 13.02
CA CYS A 30 -7.46 -1.46 13.64
C CYS A 30 -7.83 -0.53 14.79
N GLY A 31 -8.88 0.30 14.66
CA GLY A 31 -9.36 1.15 15.75
C GLY A 31 -9.87 0.35 16.95
N GLU A 32 -10.62 -0.73 16.72
CA GLU A 32 -11.05 -1.63 17.79
C GLU A 32 -9.87 -2.37 18.43
N ALA A 33 -8.86 -2.76 17.63
CA ALA A 33 -7.66 -3.41 18.15
C ALA A 33 -6.85 -2.44 19.03
N GLU A 34 -6.62 -1.20 18.60
CA GLU A 34 -5.96 -0.19 19.42
C GLU A 34 -6.68 0.02 20.77
N PHE A 35 -8.01 0.06 20.74
CA PHE A 35 -8.83 0.19 21.94
C PHE A 35 -8.68 -1.02 22.88
N ARG A 36 -8.84 -2.24 22.37
CA ARG A 36 -8.77 -3.47 23.18
C ARG A 36 -7.37 -3.75 23.73
N MET A 37 -6.35 -3.36 22.98
CA MET A 37 -4.96 -3.63 23.33
C MET A 37 -4.34 -2.47 24.11
N ALA A 38 -5.07 -1.37 24.29
CA ALA A 38 -4.61 -0.15 24.95
C ALA A 38 -3.24 0.33 24.43
N ARG A 39 -2.99 0.12 23.12
CA ARG A 39 -1.73 0.39 22.45
C ARG A 39 -2.03 1.01 21.10
N ARG A 40 -1.33 2.11 20.77
CA ARG A 40 -1.38 2.71 19.45
C ARG A 40 -0.55 1.86 18.49
N ASP A 41 -1.09 1.58 17.31
CA ASP A 41 -0.42 0.83 16.23
C ASP A 41 0.25 -0.48 16.73
N PRO A 42 -0.53 -1.45 17.22
CA PRO A 42 0.00 -2.72 17.71
C PRO A 42 0.56 -3.55 16.54
N GLY A 43 1.88 -3.76 16.49
CA GLY A 43 2.55 -4.46 15.37
C GLY A 43 2.16 -5.94 15.15
N GLU A 44 1.34 -6.52 16.03
CA GLU A 44 0.67 -7.80 15.79
C GLU A 44 -0.59 -7.70 14.90
N VAL A 45 -1.11 -6.49 14.67
CA VAL A 45 -2.22 -6.19 13.76
C VAL A 45 -1.63 -5.65 12.46
N ILE A 46 -1.65 -6.48 11.42
CA ILE A 46 -1.07 -6.17 10.10
C ILE A 46 -2.16 -5.93 9.03
N LEU A 47 -3.38 -5.62 9.47
CA LEU A 47 -4.53 -5.55 8.57
C LEU A 47 -4.48 -4.32 7.67
N ASP A 48 -4.13 -3.18 8.24
CA ASP A 48 -3.70 -1.95 7.58
C ASP A 48 -2.67 -2.21 6.47
N GLU A 49 -1.56 -2.88 6.78
CA GLU A 49 -0.51 -3.20 5.80
C GLU A 49 -1.11 -4.08 4.69
N PHE A 50 -1.88 -5.10 5.09
CA PHE A 50 -2.45 -6.09 4.18
C PHE A 50 -3.42 -5.46 3.17
N VAL A 51 -4.31 -4.56 3.60
CA VAL A 51 -5.34 -3.98 2.73
C VAL A 51 -4.79 -2.93 1.75
N VAL A 52 -3.69 -2.25 2.08
CA VAL A 52 -3.09 -1.23 1.21
C VAL A 52 -2.17 -1.83 0.15
N MET A 53 -1.66 -3.05 0.36
CA MET A 53 -0.72 -3.70 -0.55
C MET A 53 -1.16 -3.77 -2.04
N PRO A 54 -2.44 -3.89 -2.44
CA PRO A 54 -2.80 -3.88 -3.86
C PRO A 54 -2.60 -2.49 -4.50
N LEU A 55 -2.66 -1.45 -3.68
CA LEU A 55 -2.57 -0.05 -4.11
C LEU A 55 -1.14 0.32 -4.49
N CYS A 56 -0.14 -0.38 -3.95
CA CYS A 56 1.26 -0.31 -4.41
C CYS A 56 1.41 -0.62 -5.90
N PHE A 57 0.48 -1.39 -6.47
CA PHE A 57 0.56 -1.96 -7.81
C PHE A 57 -0.50 -1.43 -8.77
N LEU A 58 -1.16 -0.30 -8.48
CA LEU A 58 -2.10 0.30 -9.44
C LEU A 58 -1.40 0.55 -10.79
N GLY A 59 -1.96 0.05 -11.88
CA GLY A 59 -1.36 0.23 -13.21
C GLY A 59 -0.10 -0.62 -13.51
N TRP A 60 0.29 -1.55 -12.62
CA TRP A 60 1.54 -2.33 -12.75
C TRP A 60 1.76 -3.03 -14.10
N ARG A 61 0.69 -3.38 -14.83
CA ARG A 61 0.78 -3.99 -16.16
C ARG A 61 1.50 -3.10 -17.18
N ALA A 62 1.48 -1.78 -17.00
CA ALA A 62 2.23 -0.84 -17.84
C ALA A 62 3.76 -0.98 -17.68
N LEU A 63 4.22 -1.61 -16.60
CA LEU A 63 5.64 -1.81 -16.30
C LEU A 63 6.17 -3.15 -16.85
N LEU A 64 5.31 -4.02 -17.38
CA LEU A 64 5.70 -5.31 -17.97
C LEU A 64 6.72 -5.20 -19.13
N PRO A 65 6.74 -4.14 -19.96
CA PRO A 65 7.80 -3.95 -20.95
C PRO A 65 9.18 -3.66 -20.35
N LEU A 66 9.25 -3.27 -19.08
CA LEU A 66 10.49 -2.88 -18.38
C LEU A 66 11.09 -4.03 -17.57
N ALA A 67 10.23 -4.83 -16.93
CA ALA A 67 10.66 -5.91 -16.04
C ALA A 67 9.59 -7.02 -15.95
N PRO A 68 9.99 -8.26 -15.65
CA PRO A 68 9.04 -9.35 -15.42
C PRO A 68 8.19 -9.09 -14.17
N ALA A 69 6.96 -9.60 -14.15
CA ALA A 69 5.98 -9.36 -13.09
C ALA A 69 6.52 -9.63 -11.67
N TRP A 70 7.27 -10.71 -11.47
CA TRP A 70 7.84 -11.05 -10.16
C TRP A 70 8.82 -9.98 -9.65
N ALA A 71 9.58 -9.33 -10.54
CA ALA A 71 10.53 -8.30 -10.18
C ALA A 71 9.80 -6.99 -9.82
N ILE A 72 8.72 -6.66 -10.54
CA ILE A 72 7.85 -5.52 -10.20
C ILE A 72 7.23 -5.71 -8.82
N PHE A 73 6.72 -6.91 -8.52
CA PHE A 73 6.13 -7.20 -7.22
C PHE A 73 7.16 -7.21 -6.08
N LEU A 74 8.35 -7.75 -6.31
CA LEU A 74 9.44 -7.72 -5.33
C LEU A 74 9.91 -6.29 -5.06
N ALA A 75 10.07 -5.47 -6.11
CA ALA A 75 10.45 -4.07 -6.00
C ALA A 75 9.39 -3.26 -5.26
N GLY A 76 8.11 -3.42 -5.62
CA GLY A 76 7.02 -2.72 -4.94
C GLY A 76 6.88 -3.12 -3.47
N PHE A 77 7.03 -4.40 -3.14
CA PHE A 77 7.05 -4.82 -1.74
C PHE A 77 8.24 -4.22 -0.96
N GLY A 78 9.44 -4.23 -1.55
CA GLY A 78 10.62 -3.63 -0.93
C GLY A 78 10.49 -2.11 -0.72
N LEU A 79 9.96 -1.40 -1.71
CA LEU A 79 9.67 0.03 -1.63
C LEU A 79 8.60 0.35 -0.59
N PHE A 80 7.52 -0.44 -0.53
CA PHE A 80 6.49 -0.28 0.48
C PHE A 80 7.07 -0.40 1.88
N ARG A 81 7.84 -1.46 2.17
CA ARG A 81 8.49 -1.61 3.49
C ARG A 81 9.50 -0.51 3.77
N LEU A 82 10.21 -0.02 2.76
CA LEU A 82 11.08 1.14 2.95
C LEU A 82 10.27 2.37 3.40
N TYR A 83 9.15 2.68 2.75
CA TYR A 83 8.33 3.84 3.06
C TYR A 83 7.52 3.71 4.35
N ASP A 84 7.02 2.52 4.65
CA ASP A 84 6.37 2.20 5.93
C ASP A 84 7.35 2.31 7.10
N ILE A 85 8.58 1.77 6.98
CA ILE A 85 9.59 1.87 8.06
C ILE A 85 10.10 3.31 8.23
N THR A 86 10.38 4.01 7.13
CA THR A 86 11.00 5.35 7.19
C THR A 86 10.00 6.48 7.35
N LYS A 87 8.72 6.25 7.02
CA LYS A 87 7.61 7.22 6.97
C LYS A 87 8.04 8.60 6.46
N PRO A 88 8.63 8.69 5.26
CA PRO A 88 9.14 9.94 4.73
C PRO A 88 7.99 10.91 4.39
N PHE A 89 8.30 12.16 4.04
CA PHE A 89 7.31 13.15 3.57
C PHE A 89 6.23 13.57 4.58
N GLY A 90 6.47 13.34 5.88
CA GLY A 90 5.50 13.72 6.91
C GLY A 90 4.33 12.75 7.07
N ILE A 91 4.42 11.54 6.49
CA ILE A 91 3.48 10.43 6.71
C ILE A 91 3.30 10.15 8.21
N LYS A 92 4.37 10.32 9.00
CA LYS A 92 4.32 10.19 10.46
C LYS A 92 3.28 11.11 11.15
N LYS A 93 2.91 12.25 10.56
CA LYS A 93 1.87 13.15 11.09
C LYS A 93 0.45 12.62 10.87
N LEU A 94 0.26 11.71 9.91
CA LEU A 94 -1.04 11.09 9.66
C LEU A 94 -1.44 10.18 10.82
N GLN A 95 -0.45 9.63 11.52
CA GLN A 95 -0.69 8.84 12.73
C GLN A 95 -1.46 9.62 13.79
N ASP A 96 -1.38 10.96 13.83
CA ASP A 96 -2.07 11.80 14.82
C ASP A 96 -3.61 11.77 14.69
N TRP A 97 -4.14 11.20 13.61
CA TRP A 97 -5.58 11.08 13.40
C TRP A 97 -6.22 10.12 14.42
N PRO A 98 -7.49 10.36 14.79
CA PRO A 98 -8.15 9.59 15.83
C PRO A 98 -8.46 8.16 15.38
N ALA A 99 -8.25 7.20 16.30
CA ALA A 99 -8.54 5.77 16.12
C ALA A 99 -7.82 5.16 14.91
N GLY A 100 -8.37 4.07 14.35
CA GLY A 100 -7.76 3.31 13.26
C GLY A 100 -7.55 4.07 11.95
N TRP A 101 -8.00 5.33 11.84
CA TRP A 101 -7.69 6.19 10.70
C TRP A 101 -6.20 6.51 10.63
N GLY A 102 -5.56 6.80 11.76
CA GLY A 102 -4.16 7.21 11.77
C GLY A 102 -3.25 6.12 11.21
N VAL A 103 -3.48 4.89 11.62
CA VAL A 103 -2.74 3.69 11.22
C VAL A 103 -2.96 3.40 9.72
N VAL A 104 -4.23 3.22 9.29
CA VAL A 104 -4.53 2.84 7.91
C VAL A 104 -4.16 3.93 6.89
N VAL A 105 -4.32 5.22 7.24
CA VAL A 105 -3.99 6.33 6.32
C VAL A 105 -2.48 6.48 6.17
N ASP A 106 -1.69 6.16 7.20
CA ASP A 106 -0.23 6.22 7.09
C ASP A 106 0.29 5.15 6.11
N ASP A 107 -0.22 3.93 6.22
CA ASP A 107 0.10 2.82 5.32
C ASP A 107 -0.40 3.04 3.90
N LEU A 108 -1.60 3.62 3.76
CA LEU A 108 -2.14 4.01 2.46
C LEU A 108 -1.22 5.02 1.77
N ALA A 109 -0.69 6.00 2.51
CA ALA A 109 0.25 6.97 1.95
C ALA A 109 1.56 6.30 1.51
N ALA A 110 2.10 5.36 2.30
CA ALA A 110 3.27 4.57 1.91
C ALA A 110 3.02 3.73 0.65
N ALA A 111 1.83 3.14 0.52
CA ALA A 111 1.43 2.37 -0.66
C ALA A 111 1.32 3.23 -1.92
N LEU A 112 0.71 4.43 -1.82
CA LEU A 112 0.61 5.35 -2.95
C LEU A 112 1.98 5.94 -3.35
N ALA A 113 2.84 6.24 -2.38
CA ALA A 113 4.23 6.66 -2.64
C ALA A 113 5.02 5.56 -3.37
N THR A 114 4.81 4.31 -2.99
CA THR A 114 5.38 3.12 -3.67
C THR A 114 4.92 3.05 -5.12
N CYS A 115 3.62 3.14 -5.35
CA CYS A 115 3.04 3.12 -6.70
C CYS A 115 3.61 4.24 -7.57
N ALA A 116 3.67 5.46 -7.04
CA ALA A 116 4.23 6.62 -7.73
C ALA A 116 5.72 6.42 -8.05
N THR A 117 6.50 5.84 -7.13
CA THR A 117 7.92 5.58 -7.33
C THR A 117 8.15 4.55 -8.44
N LEU A 118 7.39 3.45 -8.46
CA LEU A 118 7.48 2.44 -9.51
C LEU A 118 7.21 3.04 -10.89
N HIS A 119 6.16 3.86 -11.00
CA HIS A 119 5.80 4.52 -12.26
C HIS A 119 6.77 5.63 -12.64
N GLY A 120 7.31 6.37 -11.66
CA GLY A 120 8.33 7.39 -11.89
C GLY A 120 9.62 6.79 -12.44
N ILE A 121 10.08 5.66 -11.88
CA ILE A 121 11.22 4.90 -12.41
C ILE A 121 10.93 4.43 -13.84
N GLY A 122 9.73 3.88 -14.08
CA GLY A 122 9.36 3.43 -15.42
C GLY A 122 9.30 4.55 -16.44
N ALA A 123 8.69 5.68 -16.10
CA ALA A 123 8.60 6.85 -16.96
C ALA A 123 9.99 7.44 -17.26
N ALA A 124 10.86 7.54 -16.26
CA ALA A 124 12.24 7.96 -16.46
C ALA A 124 12.96 7.01 -17.43
N TRP A 125 12.85 5.70 -17.23
CA TRP A 125 13.47 4.72 -18.13
C TRP A 125 13.03 4.89 -19.60
N HIS A 126 11.76 5.17 -19.84
CA HIS A 126 11.25 5.45 -21.18
C HIS A 126 11.77 6.76 -21.77
N TYR A 127 12.03 7.77 -20.95
CA TYR A 127 12.56 9.06 -21.41
C TYR A 127 14.04 9.00 -21.81
N TRP A 128 14.84 8.15 -21.16
CA TRP A 128 16.29 8.04 -21.38
C TRP A 128 16.69 7.03 -22.48
N ARG A 129 15.73 6.41 -23.17
CA ARG A 129 15.95 5.38 -24.19
C ARG A 129 15.54 5.87 -25.58
#